data_AF-A0A1G8VM42-F1
#
_entry.id   AF-A0A1G8VM42-F1
#
_cell.length_a   1.000
_cell.length_b   1.000
_cell.length_c   1.000
_cell.angle_alpha   90.00
_cell.angle_beta   90.00
_cell.angle_gamma   90.00
#
_symmetry.space_group_name_H-M   'P 1'
#
loop_
_entity.id
_entity.type
_entity.pdbx_description
1 polymer ?
#
loop_
_entity_poly.entity_id
_entity_poly.type
_entity_poly.pdbx_seq_one_letter_code
_entity_poly.pdbx_strand_id
1 'polypeptide(L)' 'MFESVALQSVLRNFSIYGVGVALAVVGALGLSEAIDLSTLIAAVCFAAGLLIVVAVHEYLGGPI' A
#
# COMPACT_ATOMS: atom_id res chain seq x y z
N MET A 1 25.51 -6.94 -17.21
CA MET A 1 24.22 -7.55 -17.62
C MET A 1 23.40 -8.10 -16.44
N PHE A 2 23.97 -8.42 -15.27
CA PHE A 2 23.20 -8.88 -14.11
C PHE A 2 22.51 -7.74 -13.31
N GLU A 3 23.09 -6.54 -13.25
CA GLU A 3 22.47 -5.39 -12.56
C GLU A 3 21.21 -4.84 -13.25
N SER A 4 21.15 -4.86 -14.59
CA SER A 4 20.00 -4.31 -15.33
C SER A 4 18.74 -5.17 -15.18
N VAL A 5 18.90 -6.50 -15.07
CA VAL A 5 17.79 -7.42 -14.88
C VAL A 5 17.24 -7.30 -13.46
N ALA A 6 18.11 -7.17 -12.45
CA ALA A 6 17.73 -6.95 -11.07
C ALA A 6 17.02 -5.59 -10.85
N LEU A 7 17.52 -4.52 -11.49
CA LEU A 7 16.88 -3.20 -11.39
C LEU A 7 15.48 -3.21 -12.03
N GLN A 8 15.33 -3.86 -13.17
CA GLN A 8 14.04 -3.93 -13.86
C GLN A 8 13.00 -4.74 -13.07
N SER A 9 13.40 -5.84 -12.42
CA SER A 9 12.50 -6.61 -11.56
C SER A 9 12.07 -5.82 -10.33
N VAL A 10 13.00 -5.10 -9.68
CA VAL A 10 12.69 -4.24 -8.53
C VAL A 10 11.71 -3.13 -8.93
N LEU A 11 11.97 -2.40 -10.02
CA LEU A 11 11.08 -1.35 -10.50
C LEU A 11 9.68 -1.87 -10.85
N ARG A 12 9.60 -3.06 -11.47
CA ARG A 12 8.32 -3.70 -11.76
C ARG A 12 7.57 -4.08 -10.48
N ASN A 13 8.25 -4.70 -9.52
CA ASN A 13 7.62 -5.10 -8.26
C ASN A 13 7.15 -3.89 -7.46
N PHE A 14 7.97 -2.83 -7.38
CA PHE A 14 7.60 -1.57 -6.74
C PHE A 14 6.41 -0.88 -7.40
N SER A 15 6.36 -0.87 -8.73
CA SER A 15 5.26 -0.23 -9.46
C SER A 15 3.95 -1.00 -9.31
N ILE A 16 3.96 -2.33 -9.43
CA ILE A 16 2.79 -3.17 -9.17
C ILE A 16 2.29 -2.96 -7.74
N TYR A 17 3.22 -2.98 -6.79
CA TYR A 17 2.92 -2.75 -5.39
C TYR A 17 2.32 -1.37 -5.13
N GLY A 18 2.95 -0.31 -5.64
CA GLY A 18 2.49 1.06 -5.51
C GLY A 18 1.08 1.26 -6.09
N VAL A 19 0.78 0.63 -7.22
CA VAL A 19 -0.58 0.64 -7.80
C VAL A 19 -1.56 -0.07 -6.87
N GLY A 20 -1.22 -1.25 -6.35
CA GLY A 20 -2.09 -1.97 -5.42
C GLY A 20 -2.40 -1.18 -4.16
N VAL A 21 -1.38 -0.55 -3.55
CA VAL A 21 -1.56 0.32 -2.38
C VAL A 21 -2.40 1.54 -2.73
N ALA A 22 -2.15 2.20 -3.86
CA ALA A 22 -2.94 3.36 -4.28
C ALA A 22 -4.42 3.01 -4.47
N LEU A 23 -4.71 1.87 -5.09
CA LEU A 23 -6.09 1.39 -5.24
C LEU A 23 -6.75 1.11 -3.88
N ALA A 24 -6.02 0.51 -2.94
CA ALA A 24 -6.52 0.27 -1.58
C ALA A 24 -6.80 1.60 -0.85
N VAL A 25 -5.93 2.60 -1.00
CA VAL A 25 -6.11 3.94 -0.43
C VAL A 25 -7.35 4.61 -1.00
N VAL A 26 -7.51 4.63 -2.32
CA VAL A 26 -8.69 5.22 -2.98
C VAL A 26 -9.96 4.51 -2.55
N GLY A 27 -9.95 3.18 -2.49
CA GLY A 27 -11.08 2.39 -2.01
C GLY A 27 -11.44 2.68 -0.55
N ALA A 28 -10.45 2.80 0.33
CA ALA A 28 -10.66 3.13 1.74
C ALA A 28 -11.24 4.53 1.93
N LEU A 29 -10.74 5.53 1.18
CA LEU A 29 -11.27 6.89 1.21
C LEU A 29 -12.72 6.94 0.71
N GLY A 30 -12.99 6.36 -0.46
CA GLY A 30 -14.35 6.30 -1.01
C GLY A 30 -15.32 5.54 -0.11
N LEU A 31 -14.89 4.44 0.51
CA LEU A 31 -15.70 3.71 1.48
C LEU A 31 -15.98 4.53 2.74
N SER A 32 -14.97 5.27 3.23
CA SER A 32 -15.14 6.11 4.42
C SER A 32 -16.17 7.21 4.21
N GLU A 33 -16.20 7.81 3.01
CA GLU A 33 -17.23 8.77 2.62
C GLU A 33 -18.59 8.09 2.44
N ALA A 34 -18.64 6.93 1.79
CA ALA A 34 -19.90 6.21 1.52
C ALA A 34 -20.66 5.76 2.78
N ILE A 35 -19.97 5.58 3.90
CA ILE A 35 -20.57 5.20 5.19
C ILE A 35 -20.66 6.38 6.18
N ASP A 36 -20.39 7.61 5.74
CA ASP A 36 -20.31 8.81 6.59
C ASP A 36 -19.44 8.59 7.83
N LEU A 37 -18.29 7.94 7.65
CA LEU A 37 -17.37 7.68 8.76
C LEU A 37 -16.78 9.00 9.26
N SER A 38 -16.74 9.19 10.57
CA SER A 38 -16.14 10.41 11.13
C SER A 38 -14.66 10.52 10.70
N THR A 39 -14.26 11.74 10.32
CA THR A 39 -12.90 11.99 9.79
C THR A 39 -11.81 11.54 10.75
N LEU A 40 -12.03 11.67 12.07
CA LEU A 40 -11.08 11.24 13.09
C LEU A 40 -10.93 9.70 13.09
N ILE A 41 -12.04 8.96 13.04
CA ILE A 41 -12.00 7.49 13.01
C ILE A 41 -11.39 7.02 11.69
N ALA A 42 -11.78 7.61 10.57
CA ALA A 42 -11.22 7.30 9.26
C ALA A 42 -9.69 7.50 9.23
N ALA A 43 -9.18 8.61 9.79
CA ALA A 43 -7.74 8.87 9.87
C ALA A 43 -7.00 7.83 10.71
N VAL A 44 -7.56 7.45 11.86
CA VAL A 44 -6.99 6.41 12.73
C VAL A 44 -6.97 5.05 12.02
N CYS A 45 -8.08 4.64 11.42
CA CYS A 45 -8.18 3.39 10.68
C CYS A 45 -7.23 3.36 9.48
N PHE A 46 -7.10 4.48 8.76
CA PHE A 46 -6.19 4.61 7.63
C PHE A 46 -4.72 4.46 8.07
N ALA A 47 -4.31 5.17 9.13
CA ALA A 47 -2.97 5.06 9.68
C ALA A 47 -2.67 3.63 10.19
N ALA A 48 -3.62 3.00 10.87
CA ALA A 48 -3.50 1.62 11.33
C ALA A 48 -3.38 0.63 10.15
N GLY A 49 -4.18 0.81 9.10
CA GLY A 49 -4.10 0.02 7.87
C GLY A 49 -2.74 0.16 7.18
N LEU A 50 -2.21 1.38 7.05
CA LEU A 50 -0.87 1.61 6.50
C LEU A 50 0.22 0.95 7.34
N LEU A 51 0.15 1.05 8.67
CA LEU A 51 1.08 0.38 9.57
C LEU A 51 1.05 -1.15 9.38
N ILE A 52 -0.14 -1.74 9.25
CA ILE A 52 -0.29 -3.18 8.98
C ILE A 52 0.33 -3.53 7.63
N VAL A 53 0.05 -2.75 6.58
CA VAL A 53 0.63 -2.97 5.25
C VAL A 53 2.16 -2.98 5.34
N VAL A 54 2.77 -1.99 6.00
CA VAL A 54 4.23 -1.93 6.18
C VAL A 54 4.74 -3.13 6.97
N ALA A 55 4.12 -3.46 8.10
CA ALA A 55 4.52 -4.58 8.96
C ALA A 55 4.45 -5.93 8.22
N VAL A 56 3.39 -6.17 7.45
CA VAL A 56 3.23 -7.37 6.63
C VAL A 56 4.30 -7.44 5.54
N HIS A 57 4.63 -6.30 4.92
CA HIS A 57 5.69 -6.25 3.92
C HIS A 57 7.06 -6.56 4.51
N GLU A 58 7.42 -5.95 5.62
CA GLU A 58 8.69 -6.23 6.30
C GLU A 58 8.78 -7.70 6.72
N TYR A 59 7.68 -8.28 7.20
CA TYR A 59 7.64 -9.68 7.63
C TYR A 59 7.71 -10.68 6.46
N LEU A 60 7.03 -10.40 5.34
CA LEU A 60 6.94 -11.31 4.20
C LEU A 60 8.02 -11.10 3.13
N GLY A 61 9.03 -10.27 3.40
CA GLY A 61 10.16 -10.09 2.48
C GLY A 61 9.97 -9.02 1.41
N GLY A 62 8.98 -8.13 1.55
CA GLY A 62 8.80 -6.90 0.78
C GLY A 62 8.72 -7.06 -0.74
N PRO A 63 8.48 -5.97 -1.50
CA PRO A 63 8.68 -5.97 -2.94
C PRO A 63 10.18 -5.85 -3.25
N ILE A 64 10.97 -6.86 -2.86
CA ILE A 64 12.41 -6.97 -3.17
C ILE A 64 12.58 -8.03 -4.27
#